data_AF-A0A1G7HCU4-F1
#
_entry.id   AF-A0A1G7HCU4-F1
#
_cell.length_a   1.000
_cell.length_b   1.000
_cell.length_c   1.000
_cell.angle_alpha   90.00
_cell.angle_beta   90.00
_cell.angle_gamma   90.00
#
_symmetry.space_group_name_H-M   'P 1'
#
loop_
_entity.id
_entity.type
_entity.pdbx_description
1 polymer ?
#
loop_
_entity_poly.entity_id
_entity_poly.type
_entity_poly.pdbx_seq_one_letter_code
_entity_poly.pdbx_strand_id
1 'polypeptide(L)'
;GDTLDILVQTRRNAKAAKRFLARLIARFGRPRVVITDKLRSYFAPLRNLAPGADHRAHKGLNNRIEGSHRPTRKREKIMGRFKSQRQAQRFPAAHDQINAIFKPRRYRLTANSYRHARADAFSLWDDYAREMTA
;
A
#
# COMPACT_ATOMS: atom_id res chain seq x y z
N GLY A 1 -10.32 -0.02 1.41
CA GLY A 1 -9.33 0.60 2.29
C GLY A 1 -8.18 0.96 1.41
N ASP A 2 -7.57 2.11 1.64
CA ASP A 2 -6.48 2.59 0.80
C ASP A 2 -5.17 2.04 1.37
N THR A 3 -4.31 1.52 0.48
CA THR A 3 -2.98 1.04 0.87
C THR A 3 -2.07 2.25 0.99
N LEU A 4 -1.47 2.46 2.18
CA LEU A 4 -0.59 3.61 2.41
C LEU A 4 0.83 3.37 1.88
N ASP A 5 1.33 2.16 2.04
CA ASP A 5 2.69 1.78 1.64
C ASP A 5 2.83 0.25 1.62
N ILE A 6 3.68 -0.27 0.74
CA ILE A 6 4.06 -1.67 0.67
C ILE A 6 5.59 -1.75 0.73
N LEU A 7 6.10 -2.31 1.83
CA LEU A 7 7.52 -2.61 1.96
C LEU A 7 7.76 -4.10 1.74
N VAL A 8 8.43 -4.43 0.64
CA VAL A 8 8.90 -5.78 0.38
C VAL A 8 10.18 -5.95 1.20
N GLN A 9 10.29 -7.02 2.00
CA GLN A 9 11.51 -7.42 2.70
C GLN A 9 11.78 -8.91 2.54
N THR A 10 13.07 -9.30 2.50
CA THR A 10 13.48 -10.71 2.44
C THR A 10 13.14 -11.47 3.72
N ARG A 11 13.20 -10.79 4.88
CA ARG A 11 12.87 -11.36 6.18
C ARG A 11 11.84 -10.51 6.91
N ARG A 12 10.88 -11.17 7.56
CA ARG A 12 9.90 -10.55 8.47
C ARG A 12 10.47 -10.53 9.88
N ASN A 13 11.29 -9.54 10.20
CA ASN A 13 11.92 -9.38 11.51
C ASN A 13 11.58 -8.03 12.16
N ALA A 14 11.94 -7.87 13.44
CA ALA A 14 11.64 -6.65 14.20
C ALA A 14 12.32 -5.40 13.61
N LYS A 15 13.52 -5.54 13.02
CA LYS A 15 14.23 -4.44 12.35
C LYS A 15 13.45 -3.92 11.13
N ALA A 16 12.96 -4.83 10.29
CA ALA A 16 12.13 -4.51 9.15
C ALA A 16 10.80 -3.85 9.57
N ALA A 17 10.14 -4.41 10.59
CA ALA A 17 8.90 -3.85 11.14
C ALA A 17 9.12 -2.44 11.69
N LYS A 18 10.18 -2.22 12.48
CA LYS A 18 10.54 -0.88 13.01
C LYS A 18 10.75 0.13 11.89
N ARG A 19 11.51 -0.21 10.85
CA ARG A 19 11.76 0.69 9.72
C ARG A 19 10.47 1.05 8.97
N PHE A 20 9.62 0.06 8.73
CA PHE A 20 8.34 0.27 8.06
C PHE A 20 7.42 1.19 8.86
N LEU A 21 7.23 0.89 10.15
CA LEU A 21 6.37 1.65 11.05
C LEU A 21 6.89 3.08 11.25
N ALA A 22 8.20 3.26 11.42
CA ALA A 22 8.80 4.59 11.56
C ALA A 22 8.55 5.46 10.31
N ARG A 23 8.71 4.89 9.11
CA ARG A 23 8.44 5.59 7.85
C ARG A 23 6.96 6.00 7.74
N LEU A 24 6.04 5.12 8.09
CA LEU A 24 4.62 5.42 8.07
C LEU A 24 4.24 6.52 9.07
N ILE A 25 4.74 6.42 10.31
CA ILE A 25 4.45 7.41 11.36
C ILE A 25 5.04 8.78 11.01
N ALA A 26 6.24 8.81 10.41
CA ALA A 26 6.85 10.07 9.97
C ALA A 26 6.02 10.75 8.86
N ARG A 27 5.42 9.97 7.96
CA ARG A 27 4.64 10.51 6.82
C ARG A 27 3.18 10.84 7.16
N PHE A 28 2.54 10.03 7.99
CA PHE A 28 1.09 10.11 8.25
C PHE A 28 0.74 10.48 9.69
N GLY A 29 1.74 10.71 10.54
CA GLY A 29 1.56 10.99 11.96
C GLY A 29 1.38 9.72 12.81
N ARG A 30 1.27 9.94 14.13
CA ARG A 30 1.08 8.86 15.10
C ARG A 30 -0.35 8.30 15.02
N PRO A 31 -0.53 6.98 14.82
CA PRO A 31 -1.85 6.37 14.76
C PRO A 31 -2.49 6.29 16.15
N ARG A 32 -3.83 6.39 16.20
CA ARG A 32 -4.63 6.09 17.40
C ARG A 32 -4.85 4.58 17.61
N VAL A 33 -5.01 3.83 16.52
CA VAL A 33 -5.26 2.39 16.53
C VAL A 33 -4.36 1.75 15.48
N VAL A 34 -3.69 0.64 15.84
CA VAL A 34 -2.89 -0.16 14.92
C VAL A 34 -3.42 -1.59 14.90
N ILE A 35 -3.72 -2.09 13.71
CA ILE A 35 -4.19 -3.45 13.51
C ILE A 35 -3.13 -4.20 12.70
N THR A 36 -2.57 -5.27 13.28
CA THR A 36 -1.59 -6.13 12.59
C THR A 36 -2.03 -7.59 12.63
N ASP A 37 -1.29 -8.45 11.92
CA ASP A 37 -1.30 -9.88 12.20
C ASP A 37 -0.69 -10.17 13.61
N LYS A 38 -0.62 -11.45 13.98
CA LYS A 38 -0.12 -11.91 15.28
C LYS A 38 1.42 -12.04 15.36
N LEU A 39 2.17 -11.50 14.39
CA LEU A 39 3.63 -11.63 14.41
C LEU A 39 4.24 -10.83 15.57
N ARG A 40 5.07 -11.52 16.38
CA ARG A 40 5.77 -10.93 17.53
C ARG A 40 6.70 -9.77 17.15
N SER A 41 7.16 -9.72 15.91
CA SER A 41 8.05 -8.68 15.37
C SER A 41 7.45 -7.26 15.41
N TYR A 42 6.13 -7.11 15.51
CA TYR A 42 5.48 -5.79 15.55
C TYR A 42 5.36 -5.19 16.95
N PHE A 43 5.32 -6.00 18.01
CA PHE A 43 4.97 -5.52 19.36
C PHE A 43 5.98 -4.52 19.91
N ALA A 44 7.27 -4.87 19.95
CA ALA A 44 8.29 -3.99 20.50
C ALA A 44 8.43 -2.68 19.69
N PRO A 45 8.49 -2.73 18.34
CA PRO A 45 8.50 -1.51 17.54
C PRO A 45 7.27 -0.62 17.73
N LEU A 46 6.06 -1.20 17.84
CA LEU A 46 4.83 -0.43 18.03
C LEU A 46 4.78 0.26 19.40
N ARG A 47 5.14 -0.46 20.48
CA ARG A 47 5.22 0.14 21.83
C ARG A 47 6.19 1.32 21.86
N ASN A 48 7.31 1.22 21.14
CA ASN A 48 8.32 2.29 21.14
C ASN A 48 7.95 3.48 20.24
N LEU A 49 7.37 3.23 19.06
CA LEU A 49 7.10 4.29 18.08
C LEU A 49 5.73 4.96 18.28
N ALA A 50 4.77 4.23 18.82
CA ALA A 50 3.39 4.68 19.04
C ALA A 50 2.85 4.15 20.39
N PRO A 51 3.42 4.58 21.53
CA PRO A 51 3.04 4.07 22.86
C PRO A 51 1.58 4.29 23.24
N GLY A 52 0.93 5.31 22.68
CA GLY A 52 -0.50 5.59 22.91
C GLY A 52 -1.46 4.93 21.91
N ALA A 53 -0.95 4.14 20.96
CA ALA A 53 -1.80 3.47 19.98
C ALA A 53 -2.40 2.19 20.56
N ASP A 54 -3.71 2.01 20.40
CA ASP A 54 -4.38 0.74 20.68
C ASP A 54 -3.95 -0.31 19.64
N HIS A 55 -3.08 -1.24 20.06
CA HIS A 55 -2.54 -2.30 19.20
C HIS A 55 -3.42 -3.56 19.28
N ARG A 56 -4.11 -3.87 18.18
CA ARG A 56 -4.99 -5.05 18.07
C ARG A 56 -4.39 -6.08 17.11
N ALA A 57 -4.14 -7.29 17.61
CA ALA A 57 -3.60 -8.39 16.83
C ALA A 57 -4.60 -9.56 16.75
N HIS A 58 -5.62 -9.42 15.90
CA HIS A 58 -6.67 -10.44 15.73
C HIS A 58 -6.87 -10.82 14.25
N LYS A 59 -7.03 -12.13 13.98
CA LYS A 59 -7.08 -12.72 12.62
C LYS A 59 -8.20 -12.15 11.74
N GLY A 60 -9.29 -11.67 12.33
CA GLY A 60 -10.38 -11.05 11.58
C GLY A 60 -10.18 -9.56 11.28
N LEU A 61 -9.39 -8.85 12.10
CA LEU A 61 -9.26 -7.40 12.01
C LEU A 61 -8.33 -6.97 10.87
N ASN A 62 -7.35 -7.80 10.51
CA ASN A 62 -6.43 -7.52 9.39
C ASN A 62 -6.99 -7.96 8.01
N ASN A 63 -8.22 -8.50 7.94
CA ASN A 63 -8.84 -8.91 6.68
C ASN A 63 -8.88 -7.78 5.64
N ARG A 64 -9.06 -6.54 6.09
CA ARG A 64 -9.11 -5.37 5.21
C ARG A 64 -7.77 -5.12 4.50
N ILE A 65 -6.66 -5.22 5.22
CA ILE A 65 -5.32 -5.03 4.65
C ILE A 65 -4.88 -6.26 3.83
N GLU A 66 -5.24 -7.48 4.26
CA GLU A 66 -5.01 -8.67 3.43
C GLU A 66 -5.78 -8.61 2.11
N GLY A 67 -7.00 -8.08 2.15
CA GLY A 67 -7.82 -7.83 0.96
C GLY A 67 -7.19 -6.81 0.01
N SER A 68 -6.63 -5.71 0.52
CA SER A 68 -6.00 -4.68 -0.31
C SER A 68 -4.70 -5.13 -0.96
N HIS A 69 -4.03 -6.17 -0.44
CA HIS A 69 -2.87 -6.78 -1.09
C HIS A 69 -3.19 -7.72 -2.25
N ARG A 70 -4.45 -8.19 -2.38
CA ARG A 70 -4.83 -9.17 -3.42
C ARG A 70 -4.54 -8.68 -4.86
N PRO A 71 -4.83 -7.42 -5.25
CA PRO A 71 -4.53 -6.93 -6.59
C PRO A 71 -3.03 -6.97 -6.91
N THR A 72 -2.19 -6.53 -5.97
CA THR A 72 -0.73 -6.54 -6.10
C THR A 72 -0.19 -7.96 -6.24
N ARG A 73 -0.66 -8.91 -5.40
CA ARG A 73 -0.30 -10.34 -5.52
C ARG A 73 -0.79 -10.98 -6.83
N LYS A 74 -2.00 -10.62 -7.29
CA LYS A 74 -2.53 -11.12 -8.58
C LYS A 74 -1.64 -10.67 -9.73
N ARG A 75 -1.21 -9.40 -9.73
CA ARG A 75 -0.36 -8.86 -10.80
C ARG A 75 1.04 -9.47 -10.76
N GLU A 76 1.63 -9.64 -9.58
CA GLU A 76 2.90 -10.35 -9.37
C GLU A 76 2.84 -11.78 -9.93
N LYS A 77 1.75 -12.52 -9.67
CA LYS A 77 1.54 -13.87 -10.23
C LYS A 77 1.41 -13.87 -11.76
N ILE A 78 0.66 -12.93 -12.34
CA ILE A 78 0.50 -12.81 -13.81
C ILE A 78 1.83 -12.48 -14.49
N MET A 79 2.69 -11.70 -13.84
CA MET A 79 4.01 -11.31 -14.37
C MET A 79 5.10 -12.39 -14.16
N GLY A 80 4.73 -13.61 -13.77
CA GLY A 80 5.69 -14.72 -13.59
C GLY A 80 6.55 -14.62 -12.33
N ARG A 81 6.11 -13.83 -11.34
CA ARG A 81 6.84 -13.47 -10.10
C ARG A 81 8.12 -12.67 -10.36
N PHE A 82 8.53 -11.88 -9.37
CA PHE A 82 9.76 -11.10 -9.48
C PHE A 82 11.00 -11.96 -9.23
N LYS A 83 12.08 -11.70 -9.99
CA LYS A 83 13.35 -12.43 -9.87
C LYS A 83 14.29 -11.82 -8.82
N SER A 84 14.01 -10.60 -8.37
CA SER A 84 14.76 -9.96 -7.29
C SER A 84 13.88 -9.09 -6.40
N GLN A 85 14.36 -8.86 -5.18
CA GLN A 85 13.74 -7.98 -4.21
C GLN A 85 13.60 -6.54 -4.70
N ARG A 86 14.63 -6.02 -5.38
CA ARG A 86 14.64 -4.65 -5.92
C ARG A 86 13.59 -4.49 -7.01
N GLN A 87 13.46 -5.48 -7.89
CA GLN A 87 12.41 -5.52 -8.91
C GLN A 87 11.03 -5.58 -8.25
N ALA A 88 10.88 -6.44 -7.24
CA ALA A 88 9.64 -6.55 -6.47
C ALA A 88 9.25 -5.26 -5.76
N GLN A 89 10.20 -4.47 -5.27
CA GLN A 89 9.93 -3.20 -4.58
C GLN A 89 9.57 -2.06 -5.54
N ARG A 90 10.15 -2.04 -6.75
CA ARG A 90 9.82 -1.05 -7.79
C ARG A 90 8.36 -1.16 -8.24
N PHE A 91 7.84 -2.39 -8.31
CA PHE A 91 6.48 -2.65 -8.74
C PHE A 91 5.40 -1.94 -7.89
N PRO A 92 5.25 -2.19 -6.58
CA PRO A 92 4.24 -1.54 -5.76
C PRO A 92 4.44 -0.03 -5.66
N ALA A 93 5.69 0.46 -5.70
CA ALA A 93 5.99 1.89 -5.67
C ALA A 93 5.31 2.67 -6.81
N ALA A 94 5.35 2.14 -8.03
CA ALA A 94 4.65 2.74 -9.17
C ALA A 94 3.18 2.28 -9.27
N HIS A 95 2.92 1.00 -9.05
CA HIS A 95 1.61 0.40 -9.24
C HIS A 95 0.54 0.98 -8.31
N ASP A 96 0.89 1.30 -7.06
CA ASP A 96 -0.09 1.89 -6.13
C ASP A 96 -0.45 3.33 -6.55
N GLN A 97 0.52 4.11 -7.03
CA GLN A 97 0.30 5.45 -7.58
C GLN A 97 -0.58 5.41 -8.85
N ILE A 98 -0.27 4.50 -9.78
CA ILE A 98 -1.06 4.28 -10.99
C ILE A 98 -2.50 3.89 -10.64
N ASN A 99 -2.69 2.99 -9.67
CA ASN A 99 -4.04 2.57 -9.27
C ASN A 99 -4.83 3.70 -8.60
N ALA A 100 -4.19 4.62 -7.90
CA ALA A 100 -4.88 5.77 -7.30
C ALA A 100 -5.58 6.62 -8.36
N ILE A 101 -4.94 6.81 -9.52
CA ILE A 101 -5.47 7.57 -10.65
C ILE A 101 -6.50 6.73 -11.44
N PHE A 102 -6.17 5.49 -11.79
CA PHE A 102 -6.95 4.69 -12.74
C PHE A 102 -8.08 3.83 -12.14
N LYS A 103 -8.20 3.75 -10.81
CA LYS A 103 -9.28 3.03 -10.12
C LYS A 103 -10.10 3.96 -9.23
N PRO A 104 -10.83 4.93 -9.83
CA PRO A 104 -11.81 5.70 -9.07
C PRO A 104 -12.85 4.74 -8.49
N ARG A 105 -13.35 5.03 -7.28
CA ARG A 105 -14.20 4.14 -6.49
C ARG A 105 -15.52 3.85 -7.23
N ARG A 106 -15.53 2.85 -8.11
CA ARG A 106 -16.62 2.51 -9.03
C ARG A 106 -18.00 2.42 -8.36
N TYR A 107 -18.04 1.92 -7.13
CA TYR A 107 -19.27 1.77 -6.35
C TYR A 107 -19.82 3.08 -5.76
N ARG A 108 -19.12 4.20 -5.94
CA ARG A 108 -19.54 5.54 -5.50
C ARG A 108 -19.84 6.49 -6.66
N LEU A 109 -19.66 6.04 -7.90
CA LEU A 109 -19.80 6.85 -9.09
C LEU A 109 -20.88 6.28 -10.00
N THR A 110 -21.64 7.16 -10.63
CA THR A 110 -22.49 6.78 -11.76
C THR A 110 -21.62 6.30 -12.92
N ALA A 111 -22.20 5.57 -13.87
CA ALA A 111 -21.48 5.13 -15.06
C ALA A 111 -20.88 6.32 -15.86
N ASN A 112 -21.59 7.45 -15.93
CA ASN A 112 -21.10 8.64 -16.63
C ASN A 112 -19.92 9.27 -15.89
N SER A 113 -20.06 9.51 -14.58
CA SER A 113 -18.97 10.07 -13.76
C SER A 113 -17.73 9.17 -13.77
N TYR A 114 -17.91 7.85 -13.79
CA TYR A 114 -16.80 6.90 -13.91
C TYR A 114 -16.09 7.01 -15.27
N ARG A 115 -16.83 7.20 -16.37
CA ARG A 115 -16.25 7.40 -17.71
C ARG A 115 -15.46 8.71 -17.78
N HIS A 116 -16.00 9.82 -17.24
CA HIS A 116 -15.27 11.09 -17.17
C HIS A 116 -14.00 10.97 -16.33
N ALA A 117 -14.07 10.43 -15.12
CA ALA A 117 -12.89 10.22 -14.27
C ALA A 117 -11.82 9.34 -14.94
N ARG A 118 -12.23 8.40 -15.80
CA ARG A 118 -11.31 7.57 -16.59
C ARG A 118 -10.67 8.34 -17.75
N ALA A 119 -11.41 9.22 -18.41
CA ALA A 119 -10.87 10.09 -19.45
C ALA A 119 -9.83 11.06 -18.85
N ASP A 120 -10.19 11.74 -17.75
CA ASP A 120 -9.31 12.66 -17.04
C ASP A 120 -8.02 11.97 -16.57
N ALA A 121 -8.13 10.73 -16.07
CA ALA A 121 -7.00 9.91 -15.68
C ALA A 121 -6.02 9.63 -16.84
N PHE A 122 -6.54 9.42 -18.07
CA PHE A 122 -5.70 9.24 -19.25
C PHE A 122 -5.05 10.54 -19.71
N SER A 123 -5.76 11.67 -19.65
CA SER A 123 -5.18 12.99 -19.96
C SER A 123 -4.02 13.33 -19.02
N LEU A 124 -4.23 13.21 -17.70
CA LEU A 124 -3.17 13.41 -16.70
C LEU A 124 -1.96 12.51 -16.94
N TRP A 125 -2.20 11.26 -17.33
CA TRP A 125 -1.13 10.32 -17.62
C TRP A 125 -0.30 10.73 -18.83
N ASP A 126 -0.96 11.19 -19.89
CA ASP A 126 -0.29 11.68 -21.10
C ASP A 126 0.58 12.91 -20.79
N ASP A 127 0.05 13.84 -20.00
CA ASP A 127 0.78 15.04 -19.57
C ASP A 127 2.05 14.66 -18.77
N TYR A 128 1.92 13.79 -17.76
CA TYR A 128 3.09 13.31 -17.00
C TYR A 128 4.09 12.55 -17.86
N ALA A 129 3.62 11.75 -18.82
CA ALA A 129 4.50 11.01 -19.71
C ALA A 129 5.32 11.96 -20.59
N ARG A 130 4.69 13.02 -21.12
CA ARG A 130 5.37 14.06 -21.91
C ARG A 130 6.41 14.81 -21.08
N GLU A 131 6.07 15.24 -19.87
CA GLU A 131 7.00 15.92 -18.95
C GLU A 131 8.23 15.08 -18.62
N MET A 132 8.07 13.76 -18.47
CA MET A 132 9.20 12.86 -18.17
C MET A 132 10.12 12.60 -19.37
N THR A 133 9.67 12.89 -20.59
CA THR A 133 10.43 12.68 -21.84
C THR A 133 11.03 13.95 -22.43
N ALA A 134 10.70 15.12 -21.86
CA ALA A 134 11.28 16.42 -22.20
C ALA A 134 12.62 16.64 -21.47
#